data_AF-A0A497AZ18-F1
#
_entry.id   AF-A0A497AZ18-F1
#
_cell.length_a   1.000
_cell.length_b   1.000
_cell.length_c   1.000
_cell.angle_alpha   90.00
_cell.angle_beta   90.00
_cell.angle_gamma   90.00
#
_symmetry.space_group_name_H-M   'P 1'
#
loop_
_entity.id
_entity.type
_entity.pdbx_description
1 polymer ?
#
loop_
_entity_poly.entity_id
_entity_poly.type
_entity_poly.pdbx_seq_one_letter_code
_entity_poly.pdbx_strand_id
1 'polypeptide(L)'
;MVNVKPLESIADKWAKVTPERAPYYEEGIRSPKADWATEALKGQSAYEAAMRDPSVLKLREKKIKEVGTEKWQTKALKVGPSRFREGVPVAKDDFSKGFAPYHQVISTIVLPERGARGDPKNYARVKAIGDALHKKRMGTA
;
A
#
# COMPACT_ATOMS: atom_id res chain seq x y z
N MET A 1 39.10 -15.59 -15.42
CA MET A 1 37.90 -14.72 -15.32
C MET A 1 36.77 -15.39 -16.09
N VAL A 2 35.54 -15.32 -15.58
CA VAL A 2 34.36 -15.78 -16.32
C VAL A 2 34.08 -14.79 -17.45
N ASN A 3 33.88 -15.28 -18.68
CA ASN A 3 33.55 -14.44 -19.83
C ASN A 3 32.08 -14.04 -19.79
N VAL A 4 31.78 -12.82 -19.33
CA VAL A 4 30.42 -12.28 -19.20
C VAL A 4 30.23 -11.17 -20.22
N LYS A 5 29.04 -11.11 -20.83
CA LYS A 5 28.68 -10.05 -21.77
C LYS A 5 28.74 -8.67 -21.10
N PRO A 6 28.95 -7.58 -21.87
CA PRO A 6 28.88 -6.22 -21.34
C PRO A 6 27.52 -5.95 -20.67
N LEU A 7 27.55 -5.20 -19.57
CA LEU A 7 26.35 -4.88 -18.78
C LEU A 7 25.27 -4.20 -19.62
N GLU A 8 25.65 -3.22 -20.45
CA GLU A 8 24.71 -2.51 -21.32
C GLU A 8 24.00 -3.47 -22.28
N SER A 9 24.72 -4.42 -22.88
CA SER A 9 24.11 -5.42 -23.76
C SER A 9 23.12 -6.33 -23.03
N ILE A 10 23.36 -6.61 -21.74
CA ILE A 10 22.43 -7.36 -20.89
C ILE A 10 21.19 -6.50 -20.57
N ALA A 11 21.38 -5.23 -20.22
CA ALA A 11 20.33 -4.29 -19.89
C ALA A 11 19.41 -4.00 -21.09
N ASP A 12 19.98 -3.72 -22.27
CA ASP A 12 19.26 -3.48 -23.52
C ASP A 12 18.42 -4.69 -23.92
N LYS A 13 19.04 -5.89 -23.89
CA LYS A 13 18.31 -7.12 -24.16
C LYS A 13 17.15 -7.27 -23.18
N TRP A 14 17.38 -7.08 -21.88
CA TRP A 14 16.35 -7.22 -20.87
C TRP A 14 15.19 -6.23 -21.08
N ALA A 15 15.50 -4.96 -21.35
CA ALA A 15 14.50 -3.92 -21.60
C ALA A 15 13.68 -4.21 -22.86
N LYS A 16 14.30 -4.75 -23.91
CA LYS A 16 13.62 -5.12 -25.15
C LYS A 16 12.70 -6.33 -24.99
N VAL A 17 13.21 -7.43 -24.42
CA VAL A 17 12.49 -8.73 -24.49
C VAL A 17 11.55 -9.00 -23.33
N THR A 18 11.67 -8.29 -22.20
CA THR A 18 10.84 -8.56 -21.02
C THR A 18 9.39 -8.11 -21.17
N PRO A 19 9.08 -6.96 -21.80
CA PRO A 19 7.69 -6.56 -22.05
C PRO A 19 6.89 -7.60 -22.85
N GLU A 20 7.53 -8.31 -23.79
CA GLU A 20 6.91 -9.38 -24.59
C GLU A 20 6.40 -10.55 -23.74
N ARG A 21 6.81 -10.65 -22.47
CA ARG A 21 6.40 -11.71 -21.53
C ARG A 21 5.15 -11.38 -20.72
N ALA A 22 4.52 -10.22 -20.94
CA ALA A 22 3.29 -9.82 -20.26
C ALA A 22 2.19 -10.91 -20.27
N PRO A 23 1.94 -11.67 -21.37
CA PRO A 23 0.94 -12.73 -21.36
C PRO A 23 1.21 -13.84 -20.35
N TYR A 24 2.48 -14.20 -20.10
CA TYR A 24 2.82 -15.20 -19.08
C TYR A 24 2.59 -14.68 -17.66
N TYR A 25 2.81 -13.38 -17.44
CA TYR A 25 2.48 -12.73 -16.18
C TYR A 25 0.97 -12.75 -15.92
N GLU A 26 0.17 -12.43 -16.94
CA GLU A 26 -1.29 -12.50 -16.85
C GLU A 26 -1.81 -13.90 -16.59
N GLU A 27 -1.28 -14.92 -17.28
CA GLU A 27 -1.65 -16.32 -17.05
C GLU A 27 -1.34 -16.76 -15.61
N GLY A 28 -0.17 -16.36 -15.08
CA GLY A 28 0.19 -16.65 -13.69
C GLY A 28 -0.75 -16.03 -12.65
N ILE A 29 -1.40 -14.90 -12.98
CA ILE A 29 -2.43 -14.30 -12.13
C ILE A 29 -3.77 -15.03 -12.27
N ARG A 30 -4.16 -15.39 -13.49
CA ARG A 30 -5.45 -16.05 -13.76
C ARG A 30 -5.49 -17.49 -13.25
N SER A 31 -4.37 -18.21 -13.36
CA SER A 31 -4.26 -19.63 -13.07
C SER A 31 -3.04 -19.92 -12.18
N PRO A 32 -3.00 -19.41 -10.93
CA PRO A 32 -1.84 -19.61 -10.08
C PRO A 32 -1.73 -21.09 -9.66
N LYS A 33 -0.50 -21.60 -9.53
CA LYS A 33 -0.25 -22.99 -9.11
C LYS A 33 -0.75 -23.28 -7.67
N ALA A 34 -0.81 -22.26 -6.84
CA ALA A 34 -1.35 -22.29 -5.49
C ALA A 34 -2.06 -20.97 -5.22
N ASP A 35 -3.10 -21.00 -4.39
CA ASP A 35 -3.84 -19.79 -4.01
C ASP A 35 -2.90 -18.79 -3.30
N TRP A 36 -2.90 -17.55 -3.78
CA TRP A 36 -1.99 -16.53 -3.28
C TRP A 36 -2.24 -16.21 -1.80
N ALA A 37 -3.50 -16.05 -1.38
CA ALA A 37 -3.82 -15.64 -0.02
C ALA A 37 -3.43 -16.73 0.98
N THR A 38 -3.73 -17.99 0.67
CA THR A 38 -3.39 -19.16 1.46
C THR A 38 -1.88 -19.29 1.66
N GLU A 39 -1.10 -19.22 0.58
CA GLU A 39 0.36 -19.33 0.69
C GLU A 39 1.00 -18.12 1.37
N ALA A 40 0.49 -16.91 1.14
CA ALA A 40 0.98 -15.71 1.81
C ALA A 40 0.79 -15.79 3.33
N LEU A 41 -0.37 -16.30 3.79
CA LEU A 41 -0.68 -16.44 5.22
C LEU A 41 0.21 -17.45 5.94
N LYS A 42 0.70 -18.50 5.26
CA LYS A 42 1.68 -19.43 5.84
C LYS A 42 2.99 -18.73 6.23
N GLY A 43 3.33 -17.63 5.56
CA GLY A 43 4.52 -16.82 5.83
C GLY A 43 4.41 -15.86 7.01
N GLN A 44 3.24 -15.74 7.64
CA GLN A 44 2.96 -14.71 8.66
C GLN A 44 3.96 -14.76 9.83
N SER A 45 4.21 -15.94 10.41
CA SER A 45 5.14 -16.06 11.54
C SER A 45 6.59 -15.69 11.17
N ALA A 46 7.01 -16.00 9.94
CA ALA A 46 8.33 -15.64 9.45
C ALA A 46 8.46 -14.12 9.25
N TYR A 47 7.41 -13.47 8.73
CA TYR A 47 7.35 -12.02 8.61
C TYR A 47 7.48 -11.34 9.98
N GLU A 48 6.73 -11.81 10.98
CA GLU A 48 6.75 -11.26 12.33
C GLU A 48 8.11 -11.43 13.03
N ALA A 49 8.80 -12.55 12.80
CA ALA A 49 10.14 -12.76 13.32
C ALA A 49 11.15 -11.78 12.68
N ALA A 50 11.10 -11.62 11.35
CA ALA A 50 11.98 -10.71 10.63
C ALA A 50 11.78 -9.24 11.04
N MET A 51 10.53 -8.82 11.30
CA MET A 51 10.25 -7.45 11.72
C MET A 51 10.74 -7.11 13.14
N ARG A 52 11.08 -8.12 13.95
CA ARG A 52 11.71 -7.94 15.27
C ARG A 52 13.24 -8.01 15.22
N ASP A 53 13.81 -8.49 14.12
CA ASP A 53 15.25 -8.65 13.95
C ASP A 53 15.94 -7.28 13.69
N PRO A 54 16.84 -6.82 14.59
CA PRO A 54 17.55 -5.55 14.41
C PRO A 54 18.39 -5.47 13.13
N SER A 55 18.89 -6.61 12.62
CA SER A 55 19.68 -6.65 11.39
C SER A 55 18.83 -6.30 10.17
N VAL A 56 17.59 -6.80 10.12
CA VAL A 56 16.60 -6.50 9.09
C VAL A 56 16.24 -5.01 9.12
N LEU A 57 16.02 -4.46 10.32
CA LEU A 57 15.71 -3.04 10.50
C LEU A 57 16.87 -2.13 10.03
N LYS A 58 18.12 -2.49 10.36
CA LYS A 58 19.31 -1.75 9.89
C LYS A 58 19.50 -1.85 8.37
N LEU A 59 19.25 -3.02 7.78
CA LEU A 59 19.28 -3.19 6.32
C LEU A 59 18.25 -2.30 5.64
N ARG A 60 17.04 -2.21 6.19
CA ARG A 60 16.00 -1.31 5.70
C ARG A 60 16.45 0.15 5.73
N GLU A 61 16.98 0.62 6.85
CA GLU A 61 17.49 2.00 6.98
C GLU A 61 18.57 2.29 5.92
N LYS A 62 19.56 1.40 5.80
CA LYS A 62 20.62 1.52 4.80
C LYS A 62 20.06 1.65 3.38
N LYS A 63 19.10 0.80 3.00
CA LYS A 63 18.51 0.83 1.66
C LYS A 63 17.67 2.07 1.39
N ILE A 64 16.99 2.64 2.39
CA ILE A 64 16.29 3.92 2.23
C ILE A 64 17.30 5.04 1.92
N LYS A 65 18.43 5.08 2.64
CA LYS A 65 19.50 6.05 2.38
C LYS A 65 20.12 5.88 0.99
N GLU A 66 20.34 4.64 0.55
CA GLU A 66 20.86 4.34 -0.79
C GLU A 66 19.89 4.73 -1.91
N VAL A 67 18.57 4.62 -1.69
CA VAL A 67 17.57 5.04 -2.69
C VAL A 67 17.47 6.55 -2.73
N GLY A 68 17.28 7.20 -1.57
CA GLY A 68 17.13 8.65 -1.47
C GLY A 68 15.87 9.20 -2.14
N THR A 69 15.63 10.50 -1.94
CA THR A 69 14.42 11.19 -2.44
C THR A 69 14.38 11.24 -3.97
N GLU A 70 15.50 11.57 -4.61
CA GLU A 70 15.56 11.80 -6.05
C GLU A 70 15.18 10.57 -6.87
N LYS A 71 15.75 9.40 -6.53
CA LYS A 71 15.45 8.14 -7.22
C LYS A 71 13.99 7.75 -7.04
N TRP A 72 13.42 7.98 -5.84
CA TRP A 72 12.00 7.77 -5.59
C TRP A 72 11.15 8.70 -6.45
N GLN A 73 11.42 10.01 -6.46
CA GLN A 73 10.68 10.99 -7.24
C GLN A 73 10.68 10.65 -8.73
N THR A 74 11.87 10.42 -9.32
CA THR A 74 12.02 10.08 -10.73
C THR A 74 11.19 8.86 -11.12
N LYS A 75 11.26 7.78 -10.33
CA LYS A 75 10.51 6.54 -10.62
C LYS A 75 9.01 6.70 -10.38
N ALA A 76 8.62 7.35 -9.28
CA ALA A 76 7.23 7.55 -8.92
C ALA A 76 6.51 8.45 -9.94
N LEU A 77 7.14 9.55 -10.38
CA LEU A 77 6.56 10.46 -11.36
C LEU A 77 6.45 9.82 -12.75
N LYS A 78 7.40 8.95 -13.14
CA LYS A 78 7.39 8.32 -14.46
C LYS A 78 6.29 7.26 -14.63
N VAL A 79 5.89 6.57 -13.55
CA VAL A 79 4.96 5.41 -13.62
C VAL A 79 3.68 5.61 -12.80
N GLY A 80 3.77 6.28 -11.65
CA GLY A 80 2.68 6.42 -10.69
C GLY A 80 1.44 7.12 -11.23
N PRO A 81 1.54 8.29 -11.90
CA PRO A 81 0.36 9.04 -12.34
C PRO A 81 -0.56 8.27 -13.29
N SER A 82 -0.01 7.48 -14.23
CA SER A 82 -0.83 6.67 -15.15
C SER A 82 -1.54 5.55 -14.38
N ARG A 83 -0.81 4.77 -13.57
CA ARG A 83 -1.39 3.71 -12.73
C ARG A 83 -2.47 4.21 -11.79
N PHE A 84 -2.28 5.39 -11.20
CA PHE A 84 -3.28 6.00 -10.33
C PHE A 84 -4.57 6.35 -11.09
N ARG A 85 -4.44 7.04 -12.24
CA ARG A 85 -5.60 7.42 -13.05
C ARG A 85 -6.39 6.21 -13.56
N GLU A 86 -5.68 5.16 -13.96
CA GLU A 86 -6.29 3.93 -14.49
C GLU A 86 -6.86 3.04 -13.38
N GLY A 87 -6.18 2.93 -12.24
CA GLY A 87 -6.56 2.04 -11.14
C GLY A 87 -7.71 2.54 -10.26
N VAL A 88 -7.87 3.87 -10.10
CA VAL A 88 -8.91 4.43 -9.22
C VAL A 88 -10.33 4.03 -9.65
N PRO A 89 -10.73 4.13 -10.93
CA PRO A 89 -12.04 3.67 -11.37
C PRO A 89 -12.27 2.17 -11.14
N VAL A 90 -11.23 1.34 -11.36
CA VAL A 90 -11.28 -0.11 -11.15
C VAL A 90 -11.54 -0.44 -9.66
N ALA A 91 -10.96 0.34 -8.75
CA ALA A 91 -11.09 0.15 -7.31
C ALA A 91 -12.34 0.81 -6.68
N LYS A 92 -13.26 1.38 -7.47
CA LYS A 92 -14.43 2.11 -6.96
C LYS A 92 -15.29 1.27 -6.01
N ASP A 93 -15.59 0.03 -6.39
CA ASP A 93 -16.45 -0.84 -5.60
C ASP A 93 -15.75 -1.33 -4.34
N ASP A 94 -14.45 -1.58 -4.41
CA ASP A 94 -13.63 -1.94 -3.25
C ASP A 94 -13.56 -0.79 -2.24
N PHE A 95 -13.40 0.45 -2.73
CA PHE A 95 -13.47 1.65 -1.89
C PHE A 95 -14.84 1.75 -1.22
N SER A 96 -15.93 1.60 -1.98
CA SER A 96 -17.29 1.66 -1.44
C SER A 96 -17.50 0.62 -0.33
N LYS A 97 -17.12 -0.64 -0.58
CA LYS A 97 -17.22 -1.73 0.40
C LYS A 97 -16.36 -1.48 1.64
N GLY A 98 -15.11 -1.05 1.46
CA GLY A 98 -14.19 -0.78 2.55
C GLY A 98 -14.60 0.43 3.41
N PHE A 99 -15.21 1.45 2.80
CA PHE A 99 -15.65 2.66 3.48
C PHE A 99 -17.04 2.51 4.12
N ALA A 100 -17.92 1.66 3.58
CA ALA A 100 -19.30 1.51 4.04
C ALA A 100 -19.44 1.35 5.58
N PRO A 101 -18.62 0.55 6.29
CA PRO A 101 -18.74 0.42 7.74
C PRO A 101 -18.42 1.72 8.50
N TYR A 102 -17.50 2.53 7.97
CA TYR A 102 -17.14 3.82 8.56
C TYR A 102 -18.16 4.89 8.24
N HIS A 103 -18.70 4.88 7.01
CA HIS A 103 -19.82 5.72 6.62
C HIS A 103 -21.02 5.49 7.55
N GLN A 104 -21.36 4.22 7.83
CA GLN A 104 -22.42 3.86 8.76
C GLN A 104 -22.16 4.44 10.15
N VAL A 105 -20.96 4.25 10.70
CA VAL A 105 -20.59 4.82 12.01
C VAL A 105 -20.75 6.33 12.01
N ILE A 106 -20.23 7.03 11.01
CA ILE A 106 -20.35 8.50 10.93
C ILE A 106 -21.82 8.92 10.89
N SER A 107 -22.66 8.20 10.14
CA SER A 107 -24.08 8.54 9.96
C SER A 107 -24.91 8.45 11.25
N THR A 108 -24.43 7.72 12.26
CA THR A 108 -25.12 7.56 13.55
C THR A 108 -24.59 8.48 14.65
N ILE A 109 -23.51 9.25 14.40
CA ILE A 109 -22.91 10.11 15.43
C ILE A 109 -23.78 11.33 15.68
N VAL A 110 -24.22 11.47 16.94
CA VAL A 110 -24.80 12.72 17.43
C VAL A 110 -23.66 13.61 17.93
N LEU A 111 -23.43 14.72 17.24
CA LEU A 111 -22.36 15.65 17.59
C LEU A 111 -22.80 16.58 18.74
N PRO A 112 -21.91 16.85 19.73
CA PRO A 112 -22.16 17.86 20.76
C PRO A 112 -22.49 19.23 20.18
N GLU A 113 -23.23 20.05 20.92
CA GLU A 113 -23.59 21.41 20.49
C GLU A 113 -22.37 22.23 20.04
N ARG A 114 -22.50 22.94 18.93
CA ARG A 114 -21.42 23.75 18.37
C ARG A 114 -21.30 25.06 19.13
N GLY A 115 -20.07 25.45 19.47
CA GLY A 115 -19.76 26.76 20.05
C GLY A 115 -19.51 27.86 19.04
N ALA A 116 -19.22 29.06 19.56
CA ALA A 116 -18.75 30.17 18.75
C ALA A 116 -17.49 29.77 17.97
N ARG A 117 -17.18 30.49 16.89
CA ARG A 117 -15.95 30.25 16.13
C ARG A 117 -14.74 30.39 17.05
N GLY A 118 -13.88 29.37 17.08
CA GLY A 118 -12.68 29.35 17.94
C GLY A 118 -12.94 28.85 19.37
N ASP A 119 -14.19 28.59 19.77
CA ASP A 119 -14.50 28.03 21.07
C ASP A 119 -13.87 26.62 21.21
N PRO A 120 -13.07 26.37 22.27
CA PRO A 120 -12.46 25.08 22.54
C PRO A 120 -13.46 23.91 22.57
N LYS A 121 -14.72 24.12 22.94
CA LYS A 121 -15.72 23.03 22.96
C LYS A 121 -15.98 22.42 21.59
N ASN A 122 -15.68 23.13 20.50
CA ASN A 122 -15.77 22.59 19.14
C ASN A 122 -14.85 21.38 18.90
N TYR A 123 -13.73 21.26 19.62
CA TYR A 123 -12.83 20.10 19.50
C TYR A 123 -13.50 18.80 19.96
N ALA A 124 -14.46 18.86 20.89
CA ALA A 124 -15.21 17.69 21.35
C ALA A 124 -16.00 17.02 20.21
N ARG A 125 -16.42 17.78 19.19
CA ARG A 125 -17.10 17.25 18.00
C ARG A 125 -16.17 16.40 17.14
N VAL A 126 -14.95 16.87 16.90
CA VAL A 126 -13.93 16.11 16.15
C VAL A 126 -13.50 14.88 16.95
N LYS A 127 -13.34 15.02 18.28
CA LYS A 127 -13.02 13.92 19.17
C LYS A 127 -14.07 12.80 19.10
N ALA A 128 -15.36 13.13 19.12
CA ALA A 128 -16.43 12.16 19.02
C ALA A 128 -16.36 11.32 17.72
N ILE A 129 -16.05 11.97 16.59
CA ILE A 129 -15.85 11.28 15.30
C ILE A 129 -14.61 10.39 15.34
N GLY A 130 -13.48 10.93 15.80
CA GLY A 130 -12.22 10.20 15.89
C GLY A 130 -12.32 8.96 16.77
N ASP A 131 -12.92 9.10 17.96
CA ASP A 131 -13.12 7.99 18.90
C ASP A 131 -14.00 6.89 18.27
N ALA A 132 -15.11 7.25 17.62
CA ALA A 132 -16.01 6.29 17.00
C ALA A 132 -15.36 5.53 15.83
N LEU A 133 -14.65 6.25 14.96
CA LEU A 133 -13.92 5.65 13.84
C LEU A 133 -12.77 4.75 14.33
N HIS A 134 -12.07 5.16 15.39
CA HIS A 134 -11.00 4.36 15.98
C HIS A 134 -11.54 3.05 16.57
N LYS A 135 -12.63 3.11 17.35
CA LYS A 135 -13.28 1.89 17.86
C LYS A 135 -13.70 0.95 16.72
N LYS A 136 -14.26 1.50 15.63
CA LYS A 136 -14.62 0.70 14.45
C LYS A 136 -13.41 0.00 13.82
N ARG A 137 -12.29 0.72 13.65
CA ARG A 137 -11.05 0.17 13.10
C ARG A 137 -10.48 -0.96 13.96
N MET A 138 -10.57 -0.83 15.28
CA MET A 138 -10.07 -1.83 16.23
C MET A 138 -11.02 -3.02 16.42
N GLY A 139 -12.22 -3.00 15.81
CA GLY A 139 -13.23 -4.04 15.98
C GLY A 139 -13.92 -4.01 17.35
N THR A 140 -13.89 -2.87 18.04
CA THR A 140 -14.43 -2.68 19.40
C THR A 140 -15.69 -1.79 19.43
N ALA A 141 -16.31 -1.55 18.28
CA ALA A 141 -17.57 -0.83 18.08
C ALA A 141 -18.62 -1.71 17.39
#